data_AF-F4CSY7-F1
#
_entry.id   AF-F4CSY7-F1
#
_cell.length_a   1.000
_cell.length_b   1.000
_cell.length_c   1.000
_cell.angle_alpha   90.00
_cell.angle_beta   90.00
_cell.angle_gamma   90.00
#
_symmetry.space_group_name_H-M   'P 1'
#
loop_
_entity.id
_entity.type
_entity.pdbx_description
1 polymer ?
#
loop_
_entity_poly.entity_id
_entity_poly.type
_entity_poly.pdbx_seq_one_letter_code
_entity_poly.pdbx_strand_id
1 'polypeptide(L)'
;MRSGCAEVTMASRPVPMTESDRNRPSLIRSKVTPPSLQESVVPRPRVAAVLRELIDDNPVVCVYATAGAGKTTAVLQALDDSPNSIAWLSVDETDAAPGRLLTYLQAALAQAGHDTSEAMSALRAGVPHPEVAGILADTIASLPVTVVLDNAERIASSPDALELVSRLGRYLDE
;
A
#
# COMPACT_ATOMS: atom_id res chain seq x y z
N MET A 1 -6.06 34.25 45.35
CA MET A 1 -6.59 33.59 44.15
C MET A 1 -5.82 32.30 43.91
N ARG A 2 -6.47 31.14 44.09
CA ARG A 2 -5.89 29.82 43.80
C ARG A 2 -6.48 29.34 42.48
N SER A 3 -5.68 29.25 41.43
CA SER A 3 -6.07 28.61 40.16
C SER A 3 -6.03 27.10 40.35
N GLY A 4 -7.17 26.43 40.22
CA GLY A 4 -7.26 24.98 40.10
C GLY A 4 -7.18 24.58 38.63
N CYS A 5 -6.19 23.78 38.26
CA CYS A 5 -6.20 23.00 37.02
C CYS A 5 -7.08 21.76 37.24
N ALA A 6 -8.03 21.51 36.34
CA ALA A 6 -8.77 20.26 36.28
C ALA A 6 -8.10 19.35 35.25
N GLU A 7 -7.57 18.22 35.70
CA GLU A 7 -7.03 17.15 34.86
C GLU A 7 -8.15 16.14 34.59
N VAL A 8 -8.46 15.90 33.31
CA VAL A 8 -9.47 14.93 32.88
C VAL A 8 -8.75 13.68 32.38
N THR A 9 -8.69 12.65 33.22
CA THR A 9 -8.18 11.32 32.84
C THR A 9 -9.34 10.48 32.31
N MET A 10 -9.39 10.31 30.99
CA MET A 10 -10.30 9.35 30.34
C MET A 10 -9.67 7.96 30.40
N ALA A 11 -10.06 7.16 31.40
CA ALA A 11 -9.73 5.75 31.45
C ALA A 11 -10.54 4.98 30.38
N SER A 12 -9.90 4.64 29.27
CA SER A 12 -10.49 3.74 28.28
C SER A 12 -10.44 2.30 28.80
N ARG A 13 -11.60 1.65 28.97
CA ARG A 13 -11.68 0.22 29.33
C ARG A 13 -11.12 -0.60 28.15
N PRO A 14 -10.27 -1.61 28.39
CA PRO A 14 -9.86 -2.52 27.33
C PRO A 14 -11.09 -3.28 26.82
N VAL A 15 -11.33 -3.17 25.51
CA VAL A 15 -12.36 -3.95 24.80
C VAL A 15 -11.94 -5.43 24.84
N PRO A 16 -12.84 -6.38 25.16
CA PRO A 16 -12.49 -7.80 25.16
C PRO A 16 -12.15 -8.23 23.72
N MET A 17 -10.87 -8.50 23.48
CA MET A 17 -10.36 -9.00 22.21
C MET A 17 -10.83 -10.45 22.01
N THR A 18 -11.50 -10.72 20.89
CA THR A 18 -11.92 -12.07 20.52
C THR A 18 -10.71 -12.91 20.08
N GLU A 19 -10.84 -14.24 20.13
CA GLU A 19 -9.77 -15.18 19.79
C GLU A 19 -9.25 -15.01 18.34
N SER A 20 -10.07 -14.43 17.46
CA SER A 20 -9.75 -14.08 16.08
C SER A 20 -8.74 -12.92 15.94
N ASP A 21 -8.56 -12.07 16.95
CA ASP A 21 -7.59 -10.96 16.92
C ASP A 21 -6.17 -11.39 17.29
N ARG A 22 -5.99 -12.58 17.90
CA ARG A 22 -4.67 -13.06 18.35
C ARG A 22 -3.72 -13.45 17.21
N ASN A 23 -4.22 -13.58 15.99
CA ASN A 23 -3.45 -13.99 14.82
C ASN A 23 -3.46 -12.95 13.69
N ARG A 24 -3.62 -11.66 14.03
CA ARG A 24 -3.34 -10.58 13.09
C ARG A 24 -1.85 -10.22 13.21
N PRO A 25 -1.04 -10.38 12.15
CA PRO A 25 0.32 -9.88 12.17
C PRO A 25 0.27 -8.39 12.52
N SER A 26 1.12 -7.94 13.44
CA SER A 26 1.20 -6.53 13.80
C SER A 26 1.68 -5.75 12.57
N LEU A 27 0.75 -5.10 11.88
CA LEU A 27 1.06 -4.32 10.68
C LEU A 27 1.71 -2.99 11.09
N ILE A 28 2.80 -2.66 10.42
CA ILE A 28 3.40 -1.32 10.53
C ILE A 28 2.55 -0.37 9.67
N ARG A 29 1.67 0.40 10.32
CA ARG A 29 0.71 1.27 9.63
C ARG A 29 1.35 2.25 8.66
N SER A 30 2.50 2.82 9.02
CA SER A 30 3.21 3.78 8.16
C SER A 30 3.69 3.19 6.83
N LYS A 31 3.75 1.85 6.70
CA LYS A 31 4.06 1.21 5.40
C LYS A 31 2.87 1.24 4.46
N VAL A 32 1.65 1.22 4.98
CA VAL A 32 0.41 1.13 4.19
C VAL A 32 -0.33 2.46 4.06
N THR A 33 0.28 3.55 4.52
CA THR A 33 -0.30 4.89 4.47
C THR A 33 0.56 5.75 3.55
N PRO A 34 -0.05 6.43 2.55
CA PRO A 34 0.69 7.39 1.72
C PRO A 34 1.35 8.46 2.61
N PRO A 35 2.62 8.83 2.37
CA PRO A 35 3.22 9.94 3.08
C PRO A 35 2.48 11.24 2.75
N SER A 36 2.31 12.12 3.74
CA SER A 36 1.68 13.42 3.50
C SER A 36 2.64 14.34 2.72
N LEU A 37 2.10 15.04 1.73
CA LEU A 37 2.79 16.17 1.12
C LEU A 37 2.86 17.31 2.14
N GLN A 38 4.06 17.83 2.39
CA GLN A 38 4.24 19.00 3.26
C GLN A 38 3.78 20.26 2.52
N GLU A 39 3.31 21.28 3.26
CA GLU A 39 2.90 22.57 2.68
C GLU A 39 4.03 23.28 1.90
N SER A 40 5.29 22.98 2.24
CA SER A 40 6.48 23.55 1.58
C SER A 40 6.88 22.83 0.28
N VAL A 41 6.14 21.80 -0.13
CA VAL A 41 6.44 21.06 -1.36
C VAL A 41 6.32 21.98 -2.58
N VAL A 42 7.37 21.99 -3.40
CA VAL A 42 7.36 22.73 -4.67
C VAL A 42 6.43 22.01 -5.67
N PRO A 43 5.38 22.68 -6.20
CA PRO A 43 4.52 22.09 -7.22
C PRO A 43 5.30 21.78 -8.51
N ARG A 44 5.09 20.58 -9.07
CA ARG A 44 5.70 20.17 -10.36
C ARG A 44 4.62 19.77 -11.37
N PRO A 45 3.75 20.71 -11.80
CA PRO A 45 2.57 20.40 -12.61
C PRO A 45 2.90 19.66 -13.91
N ARG A 46 4.02 20.00 -14.56
CA ARG A 46 4.45 19.30 -15.79
C ARG A 46 4.82 17.83 -15.54
N VAL A 47 5.48 17.52 -14.42
CA VAL A 47 5.87 16.14 -14.09
C VAL A 47 4.65 15.35 -13.62
N ALA A 48 3.81 15.96 -12.79
CA ALA A 48 2.56 15.35 -12.32
C ALA A 48 1.62 15.01 -13.48
N ALA A 49 1.46 15.91 -14.46
CA ALA A 49 0.64 15.67 -15.65
C ALA A 49 1.16 14.48 -16.48
N VAL A 50 2.46 14.45 -16.78
CA VAL A 50 3.06 13.33 -17.53
C VAL A 50 2.92 12.00 -16.77
N LEU A 51 3.14 12.00 -15.45
CA LEU A 51 2.96 10.79 -14.66
C LEU A 51 1.50 10.34 -14.61
N ARG A 52 0.55 11.28 -14.52
CA ARG A 52 -0.88 10.98 -14.53
C ARG A 52 -1.30 10.35 -15.86
N GLU A 53 -0.93 10.95 -16.99
CA GLU A 53 -1.17 10.38 -18.32
C GLU A 53 -0.60 8.95 -18.43
N LEU A 54 0.64 8.73 -17.97
CA LEU A 54 1.22 7.39 -17.98
C LEU A 54 0.46 6.39 -17.10
N ILE A 55 0.00 6.81 -15.92
CA ILE A 55 -0.77 5.96 -14.99
C ILE A 55 -2.14 5.62 -15.57
N ASP A 56 -2.78 6.57 -16.26
CA ASP A 56 -4.10 6.37 -16.87
C ASP A 56 -4.03 5.46 -18.11
N ASP A 57 -2.93 5.54 -18.88
CA ASP A 57 -2.77 4.81 -20.14
C ASP A 57 -2.11 3.43 -19.98
N ASN A 58 -1.49 3.13 -18.84
CA ASN A 58 -0.70 1.91 -18.65
C ASN A 58 -1.05 1.19 -17.33
N PRO A 59 -1.26 -0.13 -17.35
CA PRO A 59 -1.57 -0.90 -16.15
C PRO A 59 -0.39 -0.98 -15.17
N VAL A 60 0.85 -0.82 -15.67
CA VAL A 60 2.06 -0.77 -14.85
C VAL A 60 2.96 0.38 -15.29
N VAL A 61 3.32 1.24 -14.33
CA VAL A 61 4.27 2.34 -14.53
C VAL A 61 5.43 2.21 -13.56
N CYS A 62 6.66 2.11 -14.09
CA CYS A 62 7.87 2.11 -13.27
C CYS A 62 8.53 3.49 -13.25
N VAL A 63 8.65 4.09 -12.06
CA VAL A 63 9.23 5.43 -11.88
C VAL A 63 10.65 5.35 -11.33
N TYR A 64 11.64 5.74 -12.14
CA TYR A 64 13.06 5.78 -11.77
C TYR A 64 13.59 7.21 -11.67
N ALA A 65 14.41 7.45 -10.65
CA ALA A 65 15.16 8.69 -10.46
C ALA A 65 16.19 8.49 -9.33
N THR A 66 17.16 9.39 -9.25
CA THR A 66 18.16 9.41 -8.17
C THR A 66 17.52 9.61 -6.80
N ALA A 67 18.27 9.24 -5.75
CA ALA A 67 17.87 9.57 -4.37
C ALA A 67 17.73 11.08 -4.21
N GLY A 68 16.68 11.53 -3.52
CA GLY A 68 16.40 12.95 -3.31
C GLY A 68 15.77 13.70 -4.49
N ALA A 69 15.59 13.07 -5.66
CA ALA A 69 14.94 13.72 -6.81
C ALA A 69 13.44 14.03 -6.61
N GLY A 70 12.83 13.47 -5.56
CA GLY A 70 11.42 13.66 -5.23
C GLY A 70 10.47 12.71 -5.98
N LYS A 71 10.87 11.44 -6.23
CA LYS A 71 10.02 10.42 -6.88
C LYS A 71 8.68 10.28 -6.18
N THR A 72 8.72 9.99 -4.88
CA THR A 72 7.54 9.82 -4.03
C THR A 72 6.66 11.07 -4.06
N THR A 73 7.26 12.25 -3.99
CA THR A 73 6.55 13.54 -4.11
C THR A 73 5.87 13.70 -5.47
N ALA A 74 6.54 13.35 -6.57
CA ALA A 74 6.00 13.46 -7.92
C ALA A 74 4.83 12.49 -8.14
N VAL A 75 4.92 11.27 -7.62
CA VAL A 75 3.83 10.28 -7.66
C VAL A 75 2.63 10.76 -6.84
N LEU A 76 2.86 11.25 -5.61
CA LEU A 76 1.79 11.83 -4.79
C LEU A 76 1.10 13.02 -5.48
N GLN A 77 1.87 13.93 -6.07
CA GLN A 77 1.30 15.07 -6.83
C GLN A 77 0.52 14.60 -8.06
N ALA A 78 0.97 13.54 -8.74
CA ALA A 78 0.24 12.97 -9.87
C ALA A 78 -1.10 12.37 -9.42
N LEU A 79 -1.17 11.80 -8.22
CA LEU A 79 -2.35 11.11 -7.67
C LEU A 79 -3.26 11.99 -6.81
N ASP A 80 -2.89 13.24 -6.52
CA ASP A 80 -3.62 14.13 -5.58
C ASP A 80 -5.11 14.32 -5.93
N ASP A 81 -5.42 14.41 -7.21
CA ASP A 81 -6.80 14.50 -7.74
C ASP A 81 -7.23 13.23 -8.48
N SER A 82 -6.62 12.08 -8.18
CA SER A 82 -6.99 10.81 -8.82
C SER A 82 -8.43 10.44 -8.45
N PRO A 83 -9.28 10.06 -9.41
CA PRO A 83 -10.60 9.49 -9.10
C PRO A 83 -10.49 8.11 -8.46
N ASN A 84 -9.33 7.44 -8.62
CA ASN A 84 -9.08 6.12 -8.06
C ASN A 84 -8.58 6.24 -6.63
N SER A 85 -9.03 5.31 -5.79
CA SER A 85 -8.47 5.10 -4.46
C SER A 85 -6.99 4.71 -4.54
N ILE A 86 -6.20 5.07 -3.52
CA ILE A 86 -4.75 4.81 -3.50
C ILE A 86 -4.45 3.73 -2.48
N ALA A 87 -3.99 2.56 -2.94
CA ALA A 87 -3.43 1.52 -2.09
C ALA A 87 -1.90 1.66 -2.06
N TRP A 88 -1.36 2.19 -0.97
CA TRP A 88 0.06 2.48 -0.84
C TRP A 88 0.79 1.39 -0.07
N LEU A 89 1.96 0.97 -0.55
CA LEU A 89 2.90 0.13 0.19
C LEU A 89 4.33 0.67 0.04
N SER A 90 4.88 1.17 1.14
CA SER A 90 6.33 1.44 1.27
C SER A 90 7.05 0.15 1.60
N VAL A 91 7.80 -0.37 0.63
CA VAL A 91 8.50 -1.64 0.69
C VAL A 91 9.85 -1.47 1.40
N ASP A 92 10.24 -2.47 2.21
CA ASP A 92 11.60 -2.63 2.74
C ASP A 92 12.13 -4.04 2.45
N GLU A 93 13.38 -4.30 2.83
CA GLU A 93 14.07 -5.57 2.56
C GLU A 93 13.36 -6.79 3.18
N THR A 94 12.59 -6.60 4.25
CA THR A 94 11.88 -7.70 4.91
C THR A 94 10.68 -8.18 4.09
N ASP A 95 10.13 -7.33 3.23
CA ASP A 95 9.02 -7.68 2.36
C ASP A 95 9.47 -8.49 1.14
N ALA A 96 10.77 -8.80 1.01
CA ALA A 96 11.25 -9.80 0.05
C ALA A 96 10.63 -11.19 0.32
N ALA A 97 10.14 -11.44 1.54
CA ALA A 97 9.40 -12.64 1.90
C ALA A 97 7.97 -12.61 1.30
N PRO A 98 7.60 -13.56 0.43
CA PRO A 98 6.32 -13.55 -0.32
C PRO A 98 5.07 -13.37 0.55
N GLY A 99 4.94 -14.14 1.64
CA GLY A 99 3.78 -14.04 2.54
C GLY A 99 3.67 -12.68 3.23
N ARG A 100 4.80 -12.03 3.51
CA ARG A 100 4.83 -10.68 4.09
C ARG A 100 4.44 -9.62 3.08
N LEU A 101 4.96 -9.70 1.85
CA LEU A 101 4.55 -8.83 0.75
C LEU A 101 3.04 -8.89 0.52
N LEU A 102 2.47 -10.09 0.41
CA LEU A 102 1.03 -10.29 0.25
C LEU A 102 0.24 -9.76 1.45
N THR A 103 0.71 -9.99 2.67
CA THR A 103 0.07 -9.45 3.87
C THR A 103 -0.02 -7.93 3.84
N TYR A 104 1.06 -7.24 3.44
CA TYR A 104 1.07 -5.78 3.37
C TYR A 104 0.30 -5.21 2.18
N LEU A 105 0.32 -5.88 1.02
CA LEU A 105 -0.51 -5.51 -0.13
C LEU A 105 -2.00 -5.55 0.20
N GLN A 106 -2.45 -6.64 0.83
CA GLN A 106 -3.84 -6.74 1.29
C GLN A 106 -4.19 -5.66 2.31
N ALA A 107 -3.27 -5.36 3.24
CA ALA A 107 -3.46 -4.28 4.19
C ALA A 107 -3.55 -2.90 3.51
N ALA A 108 -2.77 -2.64 2.46
CA ALA A 108 -2.83 -1.41 1.67
C ALA A 108 -4.18 -1.27 0.94
N LEU A 109 -4.67 -2.35 0.34
CA LEU A 109 -5.98 -2.37 -0.33
C LEU A 109 -7.13 -2.20 0.67
N ALA A 110 -7.07 -2.87 1.81
CA ALA A 110 -8.03 -2.68 2.90
C ALA A 110 -8.03 -1.23 3.43
N GLN A 111 -6.86 -0.61 3.54
CA GLN A 111 -6.71 0.80 3.92
C GLN A 111 -7.33 1.75 2.87
N ALA A 112 -7.30 1.36 1.59
CA ALA A 112 -7.95 2.06 0.49
C ALA A 112 -9.47 1.81 0.40
N GLY A 113 -10.03 0.98 1.28
CA GLY A 113 -11.47 0.71 1.38
C GLY A 113 -11.96 -0.53 0.63
N HIS A 114 -11.05 -1.38 0.16
CA HIS A 114 -11.40 -2.56 -0.62
C HIS A 114 -11.38 -3.85 0.19
N ASP A 115 -12.30 -4.77 -0.13
CA ASP A 115 -12.33 -6.09 0.50
C ASP A 115 -11.22 -6.99 -0.08
N THR A 116 -10.44 -7.59 0.80
CA THR A 116 -9.38 -8.57 0.47
C THR A 116 -9.51 -9.84 1.31
N SER A 117 -10.70 -10.08 1.88
CA SER A 117 -10.98 -11.19 2.80
C SER A 117 -10.71 -12.55 2.19
N GLU A 118 -10.99 -12.73 0.90
CA GLU A 118 -10.74 -13.98 0.17
C GLU A 118 -9.25 -14.31 0.09
N ALA A 119 -8.44 -13.38 -0.43
CA ALA A 119 -6.98 -13.53 -0.48
C ALA A 119 -6.40 -13.75 0.93
N MET A 120 -6.97 -13.09 1.94
CA MET A 120 -6.48 -13.21 3.32
C MET A 120 -6.79 -14.58 3.90
N SER A 121 -7.97 -15.11 3.59
CA SER A 121 -8.37 -16.47 3.95
C SER A 121 -7.46 -17.50 3.28
N ALA A 122 -7.20 -17.36 1.98
CA ALA A 122 -6.32 -18.23 1.23
C ALA A 122 -4.88 -18.23 1.80
N LEU A 123 -4.34 -17.05 2.10
CA LEU A 123 -3.02 -16.92 2.71
C LEU A 123 -2.95 -17.61 4.09
N ARG A 124 -3.98 -17.44 4.92
CA ARG A 124 -4.07 -18.10 6.25
C ARG A 124 -4.24 -19.61 6.15
N ALA A 125 -4.89 -20.09 5.09
CA ALA A 125 -5.06 -21.51 4.80
C ALA A 125 -3.79 -22.18 4.26
N GLY A 126 -2.72 -21.41 4.00
CA GLY A 126 -1.47 -21.93 3.46
C GLY A 126 -1.51 -22.20 1.96
N VAL A 127 -2.44 -21.58 1.24
CA VAL A 127 -2.46 -21.60 -0.23
C VAL A 127 -1.13 -21.05 -0.75
N PRO A 128 -0.54 -21.64 -1.81
CA PRO A 128 0.71 -21.14 -2.38
C PRO A 128 0.66 -19.65 -2.71
N HIS A 129 1.70 -18.90 -2.32
CA HIS A 129 1.75 -17.45 -2.55
C HIS A 129 1.44 -17.00 -3.99
N PRO A 130 1.88 -17.71 -5.06
CA PRO A 130 1.52 -17.36 -6.42
C PRO A 130 0.02 -17.43 -6.73
N GLU A 131 -0.71 -18.35 -6.08
CA GLU A 131 -2.17 -18.48 -6.23
C GLU A 131 -2.88 -17.36 -5.45
N VAL A 132 -2.42 -17.06 -4.23
CA VAL A 132 -2.92 -15.91 -3.46
C VAL A 132 -2.73 -14.59 -4.21
N ALA A 133 -1.57 -14.42 -4.88
CA ALA A 133 -1.33 -13.25 -5.72
C ALA A 133 -2.30 -13.18 -6.91
N GLY A 134 -2.67 -14.32 -7.51
CA GLY A 134 -3.68 -14.37 -8.57
C GLY A 134 -5.06 -13.92 -8.08
N ILE A 135 -5.51 -14.42 -6.92
CA ILE A 135 -6.77 -14.00 -6.28
C ILE A 135 -6.77 -12.49 -6.02
N LEU A 136 -5.65 -11.97 -5.52
CA LEU A 136 -5.51 -10.54 -5.26
C LEU A 136 -5.52 -9.72 -6.55
N ALA A 137 -4.90 -10.22 -7.62
CA ALA A 137 -4.87 -9.55 -8.91
C ALA A 137 -6.27 -9.47 -9.54
N ASP A 138 -7.03 -10.56 -9.51
CA ASP A 138 -8.43 -10.61 -9.95
C ASP A 138 -9.31 -9.62 -9.18
N THR A 139 -9.09 -9.53 -7.86
CA THR A 139 -9.74 -8.51 -7.02
C THR A 139 -9.41 -7.10 -7.51
N ILE A 140 -8.12 -6.77 -7.70
CA ILE A 140 -7.66 -5.43 -8.11
C ILE A 140 -8.18 -5.05 -9.50
N ALA A 141 -8.21 -5.99 -10.45
CA ALA A 141 -8.63 -5.73 -11.84
C ALA A 141 -10.06 -5.17 -11.94
N SER A 142 -10.91 -5.45 -10.95
CA SER A 142 -12.30 -4.97 -10.91
C SER A 142 -12.49 -3.65 -10.15
N LEU A 143 -11.44 -3.08 -9.56
CA LEU A 143 -11.52 -1.97 -8.62
C LEU A 143 -10.95 -0.67 -9.19
N PRO A 144 -11.56 0.50 -8.90
CA PRO A 144 -10.98 1.80 -9.20
C PRO A 144 -9.88 2.15 -8.19
N VAL A 145 -8.74 1.43 -8.29
CA VAL A 145 -7.61 1.54 -7.37
C VAL A 145 -6.29 1.68 -8.11
N THR A 146 -5.44 2.60 -7.64
CA THR A 146 -4.03 2.66 -8.03
C THR A 146 -3.19 2.10 -6.90
N VAL A 147 -2.46 1.03 -7.18
CA VAL A 147 -1.51 0.42 -6.23
C VAL A 147 -0.13 1.06 -6.40
N VAL A 148 0.42 1.61 -5.33
CA VAL A 148 1.77 2.21 -5.33
C VAL A 148 2.72 1.36 -4.51
N LEU A 149 3.76 0.83 -5.13
CA LEU A 149 4.90 0.20 -4.46
C LEU A 149 6.06 1.18 -4.35
N ASP A 150 6.13 1.91 -3.24
CA ASP A 150 7.23 2.84 -2.97
C ASP A 150 8.47 2.10 -2.47
N ASN A 151 9.65 2.53 -2.91
CA ASN A 151 10.92 1.86 -2.68
C ASN A 151 10.98 0.41 -3.20
N ALA A 152 10.35 0.11 -4.34
CA ALA A 152 10.35 -1.23 -4.95
C ALA A 152 11.75 -1.80 -5.22
N GLU A 153 12.79 -0.96 -5.33
CA GLU A 153 14.19 -1.40 -5.43
C GLU A 153 14.62 -2.28 -4.23
N ARG A 154 13.96 -2.17 -3.08
CA ARG A 154 14.25 -2.94 -1.86
C ARG A 154 13.96 -4.43 -1.99
N ILE A 155 13.11 -4.82 -2.94
CA ILE A 155 12.78 -6.22 -3.22
C ILE A 155 13.28 -6.69 -4.59
N ALA A 156 13.97 -5.83 -5.35
CA ALA A 156 14.40 -6.12 -6.71
C ALA A 156 15.41 -7.29 -6.82
N SER A 157 16.07 -7.65 -5.72
CA SER A 157 16.98 -8.82 -5.68
C SER A 157 16.28 -10.13 -5.29
N SER A 158 14.97 -10.12 -5.02
CA SER A 158 14.19 -11.31 -4.65
C SER A 158 13.36 -11.81 -5.84
N PRO A 159 13.73 -12.96 -6.46
CA PRO A 159 12.97 -13.53 -7.55
C PRO A 159 11.53 -13.84 -7.16
N ASP A 160 11.32 -14.36 -5.94
CA ASP A 160 9.98 -14.73 -5.45
C ASP A 160 9.09 -13.50 -5.29
N ALA A 161 9.61 -12.39 -4.75
CA ALA A 161 8.85 -11.15 -4.61
C ALA A 161 8.52 -10.55 -5.98
N LEU A 162 9.50 -10.54 -6.89
CA LEU A 162 9.31 -10.06 -8.26
C LEU A 162 8.31 -10.92 -9.04
N GLU A 163 8.26 -12.23 -8.81
CA GLU A 163 7.26 -13.10 -9.43
C GLU A 163 5.85 -12.68 -8.99
N LEU A 164 5.65 -12.43 -7.69
CA LEU A 164 4.34 -11.99 -7.19
C LEU A 164 3.94 -10.63 -7.77
N VAL A 165 4.84 -9.64 -7.79
CA VAL A 165 4.58 -8.33 -8.39
C VAL A 165 4.28 -8.45 -9.87
N SER A 166 5.03 -9.29 -10.60
CA SER A 166 4.81 -9.53 -12.02
C SER A 166 3.46 -10.21 -12.31
N ARG A 167 3.02 -11.10 -11.41
CA ARG A 167 1.68 -11.71 -11.51
C ARG A 167 0.60 -10.66 -11.34
N LEU A 168 0.71 -9.81 -10.32
CA LEU A 168 -0.25 -8.72 -10.10
C LEU A 168 -0.34 -7.80 -11.34
N GLY A 169 0.78 -7.48 -11.98
CA GLY A 169 0.80 -6.68 -13.21
C GLY A 169 0.14 -7.38 -14.41
N ARG A 170 0.44 -8.67 -14.64
CA ARG A 170 -0.07 -9.41 -15.81
C ARG A 170 -1.59 -9.54 -15.86
N TYR A 171 -2.24 -9.71 -14.71
CA TYR A 171 -3.70 -9.81 -14.64
C TYR A 171 -4.41 -8.46 -14.85
N LEU A 172 -3.67 -7.35 -14.90
CA LEU A 172 -4.20 -6.02 -15.26
C LEU A 172 -4.06 -5.73 -16.76
N ASP A 173 -3.34 -6.58 -17.51
CA ASP A 173 -3.19 -6.49 -18.97
C ASP A 173 -4.26 -7.30 -19.75
N GLU A 174 -5.06 -8.14 -19.05
CA GLU A 174 -6.10 -9.03 -19.63
C GLU A 174 -7.50 -8.42 -19.57
#